data_AF-A0A1C2B0V1-F1
#
_entry.id   AF-A0A1C2B0V1-F1
#
_cell.length_a   1.000
_cell.length_b   1.000
_cell.length_c   1.000
_cell.angle_alpha   90.00
_cell.angle_beta   90.00
_cell.angle_gamma   90.00
#
_symmetry.space_group_name_H-M   'P 1'
#
loop_
_entity.id
_entity.type
_entity.pdbx_description
1 polymer ?
#
loop_
_entity_poly.entity_id
_entity_poly.type
_entity_poly.pdbx_seq_one_letter_code
_entity_poly.pdbx_strand_id
1 'polypeptide(L)'
;PDKGLAVARMAAHITYLSEKGLQEKFGRKLQDRDSLRYGFEADFQIESYLRYQGSVFVDRFDANSYLYITRAMDYFDLSKQYKGNLSDAFKETKTKFFVISFTSDWLYPTSENREIVIALNSIGADVGFVEIESDKGHDSFLLDVPSFLKTLGDHINSTYKVINERRI
;
A
#
# COMPACT_ATOMS: atom_id res chain seq x y z
N PRO A 1 -6.43 -21.25 13.71
CA PRO A 1 -7.03 -20.15 14.51
C PRO A 1 -7.76 -19.18 13.58
N ASP A 2 -8.80 -19.69 12.95
CA ASP A 2 -9.27 -19.19 11.65
C ASP A 2 -10.08 -17.91 11.80
N LYS A 3 -10.95 -17.88 12.82
CA LYS A 3 -11.72 -16.69 13.18
C LYS A 3 -10.82 -15.50 13.52
N GLY A 4 -9.72 -15.74 14.24
CA GLY A 4 -8.77 -14.68 14.62
C GLY A 4 -8.06 -14.09 13.41
N LEU A 5 -7.57 -14.95 12.50
CA LEU A 5 -6.89 -14.51 11.29
C LEU A 5 -7.86 -13.78 10.32
N ALA A 6 -9.09 -14.27 10.19
CA ALA A 6 -10.13 -13.60 9.41
C ALA A 6 -10.41 -12.18 9.94
N VAL A 7 -10.54 -12.01 11.25
CA VAL A 7 -10.73 -10.68 11.88
C VAL A 7 -9.54 -9.77 11.63
N ALA A 8 -8.32 -10.27 11.80
CA ALA A 8 -7.11 -9.50 11.49
C ALA A 8 -7.10 -9.05 10.02
N ARG A 9 -7.46 -9.95 9.09
CA ARG A 9 -7.57 -9.61 7.66
C ARG A 9 -8.64 -8.55 7.41
N MET A 10 -9.81 -8.65 8.02
CA MET A 10 -10.89 -7.66 7.86
C MET A 10 -10.43 -6.27 8.31
N ALA A 11 -9.77 -6.17 9.47
CA ALA A 11 -9.26 -4.91 10.00
C ALA A 11 -8.23 -4.30 9.04
N ALA A 12 -7.27 -5.10 8.57
CA ALA A 12 -6.26 -4.63 7.63
C ALA A 12 -6.86 -4.25 6.26
N HIS A 13 -7.90 -4.96 5.79
CA HIS A 13 -8.53 -4.65 4.50
C HIS A 13 -9.20 -3.27 4.50
N ILE A 14 -9.68 -2.79 5.65
CA ILE A 14 -10.20 -1.43 5.80
C ILE A 14 -9.08 -0.41 5.58
N THR A 15 -7.84 -0.71 6.01
CA THR A 15 -6.70 0.20 5.86
C THR A 15 -6.12 0.26 4.47
N TYR A 16 -6.45 -0.70 3.60
CA TYR A 16 -5.92 -0.71 2.25
C TYR A 16 -6.73 0.13 1.27
N LEU A 17 -7.99 0.41 1.60
CA LEU A 17 -8.91 1.17 0.77
C LEU A 17 -9.05 2.60 1.30
N SER A 18 -9.44 3.54 0.42
CA SER A 18 -9.80 4.88 0.85
C SER A 18 -11.22 4.93 1.40
N GLU A 19 -11.48 5.89 2.28
CA GLU A 19 -12.83 6.19 2.79
C GLU A 19 -13.83 6.42 1.64
N LYS A 20 -13.43 7.25 0.67
CA LYS A 20 -14.25 7.56 -0.51
C LYS A 20 -14.60 6.30 -1.30
N GLY A 21 -13.61 5.42 -1.55
CA GLY A 21 -13.81 4.18 -2.28
C GLY A 21 -14.75 3.20 -1.55
N LEU A 22 -14.66 3.12 -0.22
CA LEU A 22 -15.59 2.33 0.59
C LEU A 22 -17.02 2.90 0.53
N GLN A 23 -17.15 4.22 0.64
CA GLN A 23 -18.44 4.91 0.61
C GLN A 23 -19.14 4.78 -0.76
N GLU A 24 -18.42 4.96 -1.85
CA GLU A 24 -18.97 4.85 -3.21
C GLU A 24 -19.40 3.40 -3.52
N LYS A 25 -18.57 2.43 -3.12
CA LYS A 25 -18.85 1.01 -3.37
C LYS A 25 -20.02 0.50 -2.55
N PHE A 26 -20.01 0.74 -1.24
CA PHE A 26 -20.95 0.12 -0.29
C PHE A 26 -21.97 1.09 0.29
N GLY A 27 -21.53 2.28 0.71
CA GLY A 27 -22.35 3.22 1.47
C GLY A 27 -23.03 2.53 2.66
N ARG A 28 -24.34 2.76 2.83
CA ARG A 28 -25.19 2.10 3.84
C ARG A 28 -26.10 1.03 3.26
N LYS A 29 -25.75 0.44 2.11
CA LYS A 29 -26.58 -0.56 1.43
C LYS A 29 -26.68 -1.84 2.27
N LEU A 30 -27.89 -2.36 2.38
CA LEU A 30 -28.18 -3.63 3.05
C LEU A 30 -27.85 -4.83 2.13
N GLN A 31 -27.50 -5.96 2.74
CA GLN A 31 -27.18 -7.19 2.02
C GLN A 31 -28.46 -8.02 1.75
N ASP A 32 -28.90 -8.03 0.48
CA ASP A 32 -30.03 -8.83 -0.02
C ASP A 32 -31.35 -8.63 0.74
N ARG A 33 -31.61 -7.42 1.25
CA ARG A 33 -32.80 -7.12 2.06
C ARG A 33 -33.09 -5.62 2.19
N ASP A 34 -34.31 -5.29 2.64
CA ASP A 34 -34.82 -3.91 2.74
C ASP A 34 -34.94 -3.36 4.18
N SER A 35 -34.68 -4.18 5.21
CA SER A 35 -34.82 -3.78 6.61
C SER A 35 -33.73 -4.34 7.53
N LEU A 36 -33.48 -3.65 8.64
CA LEU A 36 -32.50 -4.03 9.67
C LEU A 36 -33.01 -5.19 10.53
N ARG A 37 -32.14 -6.13 10.85
CA ARG A 37 -32.48 -7.30 11.69
C ARG A 37 -32.19 -7.06 13.17
N TYR A 38 -31.34 -6.08 13.48
CA TYR A 38 -30.86 -5.81 14.85
C TYR A 38 -30.24 -7.04 15.52
N GLY A 39 -29.48 -7.84 14.75
CA GLY A 39 -28.72 -9.00 15.21
C GLY A 39 -27.21 -8.81 15.08
N PHE A 40 -26.43 -9.86 15.35
CA PHE A 40 -24.95 -9.86 15.20
C PHE A 40 -24.48 -10.41 13.85
N GLU A 41 -25.40 -10.66 12.92
CA GLU A 41 -25.06 -11.05 11.54
C GLU A 41 -24.81 -9.84 10.65
N ALA A 42 -24.18 -10.06 9.50
CA ALA A 42 -23.97 -9.00 8.52
C ALA A 42 -25.31 -8.49 7.98
N ASP A 43 -25.61 -7.23 8.24
CA ASP A 43 -26.78 -6.52 7.72
C ASP A 43 -26.39 -5.64 6.53
N PHE A 44 -25.16 -5.14 6.50
CA PHE A 44 -24.63 -4.28 5.43
C PHE A 44 -23.76 -5.05 4.42
N GLN A 45 -23.76 -4.58 3.17
CA GLN A 45 -22.95 -5.18 2.10
C GLN A 45 -21.45 -5.17 2.43
N ILE A 46 -20.96 -4.10 3.07
CA ILE A 46 -19.55 -3.99 3.49
C ILE A 46 -19.17 -5.08 4.50
N GLU A 47 -20.06 -5.42 5.43
CA GLU A 47 -19.81 -6.46 6.42
C GLU A 47 -19.72 -7.84 5.75
N SER A 48 -20.65 -8.13 4.85
CA SER A 48 -20.66 -9.37 4.07
C SER A 48 -19.39 -9.50 3.21
N TYR A 49 -19.02 -8.41 2.54
CA TYR A 49 -17.79 -8.32 1.74
C TYR A 49 -16.53 -8.57 2.58
N LEU A 50 -16.38 -7.89 3.73
CA LEU A 50 -15.21 -8.06 4.59
C LEU A 50 -15.13 -9.48 5.17
N ARG A 51 -16.27 -10.05 5.61
CA ARG A 51 -16.33 -11.44 6.08
C ARG A 51 -15.88 -12.42 5.00
N TYR A 52 -16.32 -12.24 3.75
CA TYR A 52 -15.89 -13.05 2.62
C TYR A 52 -14.39 -12.90 2.31
N GLN A 53 -13.87 -11.66 2.30
CA GLN A 53 -12.43 -11.43 2.11
C GLN A 53 -11.60 -12.07 3.24
N GLY A 54 -12.11 -12.03 4.48
CA GLY A 54 -11.52 -12.69 5.62
C GLY A 54 -11.46 -14.21 5.45
N SER A 55 -12.57 -14.85 5.05
CA SER A 55 -12.60 -16.30 4.86
C SER A 55 -11.67 -16.77 3.74
N VAL A 56 -11.70 -16.11 2.58
CA VAL A 56 -10.83 -16.45 1.43
C VAL A 56 -9.35 -16.30 1.79
N PHE A 57 -9.01 -15.35 2.66
CA PHE A 57 -7.63 -15.17 3.10
C PHE A 57 -7.14 -16.29 4.01
N VAL A 58 -7.98 -16.78 4.92
CA VAL A 58 -7.65 -17.88 5.82
C VAL A 58 -7.30 -19.15 5.04
N ASP A 59 -7.99 -19.42 3.93
CA ASP A 59 -7.75 -20.61 3.10
C ASP A 59 -6.36 -20.63 2.44
N ARG A 60 -5.69 -19.47 2.36
CA ARG A 60 -4.43 -19.31 1.62
C ARG A 60 -3.28 -18.73 2.44
N PHE A 61 -3.47 -18.46 3.72
CA PHE A 61 -2.45 -17.82 4.55
C PHE A 61 -2.37 -18.42 5.94
N ASP A 62 -1.15 -18.68 6.39
CA ASP A 62 -0.89 -19.22 7.73
C ASP A 62 -0.87 -18.10 8.79
N ALA A 63 -1.52 -18.36 9.93
CA ALA A 63 -1.66 -17.37 11.00
C ALA A 63 -0.32 -17.03 11.67
N ASN A 64 0.59 -17.99 11.83
CA ASN A 64 1.90 -17.71 12.41
C ASN A 64 2.73 -16.85 11.46
N SER A 65 2.72 -17.18 10.18
CA SER A 65 3.36 -16.39 9.13
C SER A 65 2.84 -14.95 9.12
N TYR A 66 1.54 -14.76 9.29
CA TYR A 66 0.93 -13.43 9.43
C TYR A 66 1.49 -12.67 10.64
N LEU A 67 1.60 -13.30 11.81
CA LEU A 67 2.17 -12.67 13.01
C LEU A 67 3.64 -12.27 12.82
N TYR A 68 4.46 -13.12 12.20
CA TYR A 68 5.87 -12.82 12.00
C TYR A 68 6.08 -11.70 10.97
N ILE A 69 5.32 -11.70 9.87
CA ILE A 69 5.43 -10.66 8.84
C ILE A 69 4.98 -9.31 9.41
N THR A 70 3.83 -9.25 10.10
CA THR A 70 3.36 -7.97 10.66
C THR A 70 4.31 -7.44 11.73
N ARG A 71 4.87 -8.31 12.59
CA ARG A 71 5.92 -7.90 13.53
C ARG A 71 7.18 -7.39 12.85
N ALA A 72 7.61 -8.04 11.77
CA ALA A 72 8.77 -7.58 11.01
C ALA A 72 8.53 -6.20 10.39
N MET A 73 7.31 -5.94 9.88
CA MET A 73 6.91 -4.62 9.38
C MET A 73 6.91 -3.57 10.51
N ASP A 74 6.28 -3.87 11.66
CA ASP A 74 6.19 -2.94 12.80
C ASP A 74 7.56 -2.59 13.40
N TYR A 75 8.50 -3.53 13.38
CA TYR A 75 9.85 -3.34 13.94
C TYR A 75 10.83 -2.71 12.97
N PHE A 76 10.46 -2.58 11.70
CA PHE A 76 11.35 -2.02 10.70
C PHE A 76 11.50 -0.50 10.89
N ASP A 77 12.70 -0.08 11.23
CA ASP A 77 13.10 1.33 11.29
C ASP A 77 14.51 1.45 10.73
N LEU A 78 14.60 1.86 9.47
CA LEU A 78 15.88 2.02 8.78
C LEU A 78 16.68 3.18 9.36
N SER A 79 16.04 4.30 9.67
CA SER A 79 16.68 5.49 10.25
C SER A 79 17.38 5.14 11.57
N LYS A 80 16.74 4.36 12.43
CA LYS A 80 17.32 3.92 13.72
C LYS A 80 18.57 3.06 13.55
N GLN A 81 18.63 2.21 12.52
CA GLN A 81 19.84 1.43 12.20
C GLN A 81 21.01 2.34 11.81
N TYR A 82 20.71 3.52 11.27
CA TYR A 82 21.67 4.53 10.85
C TYR A 82 21.67 5.76 11.78
N LYS A 83 21.60 5.52 13.10
CA LYS A 83 21.75 6.55 14.16
C LYS A 83 20.78 7.73 14.03
N GLY A 84 19.59 7.49 13.48
CA GLY A 84 18.55 8.50 13.26
C GLY A 84 18.71 9.32 11.99
N ASN A 85 19.70 9.02 11.14
CA ASN A 85 19.89 9.70 9.86
C ASN A 85 19.63 8.74 8.70
N LEU A 86 18.45 8.86 8.08
CA LEU A 86 18.07 8.00 6.96
C LEU A 86 19.02 8.11 5.76
N SER A 87 19.60 9.29 5.52
CA SER A 87 20.52 9.52 4.40
C SER A 87 21.77 8.64 4.48
N ASP A 88 22.19 8.31 5.70
CA ASP A 88 23.34 7.44 5.93
C ASP A 88 23.10 6.01 5.44
N ALA A 89 21.83 5.57 5.40
CA ALA A 89 21.44 4.27 4.84
C ALA A 89 21.69 4.16 3.32
N PHE A 90 21.82 5.31 2.64
CA PHE A 90 21.99 5.38 1.19
C PHE A 90 23.37 5.87 0.77
N LYS A 91 24.28 6.17 1.73
CA LYS A 91 25.66 6.56 1.43
C LYS A 91 26.31 5.47 0.57
N GLU A 92 26.84 5.88 -0.59
CA GLU A 92 27.47 5.02 -1.61
C GLU A 92 26.54 4.23 -2.54
N THR A 93 25.23 4.49 -2.50
CA THR A 93 24.32 3.89 -3.48
C THR A 93 24.69 4.29 -4.92
N LYS A 94 24.68 3.31 -5.82
CA LYS A 94 24.75 3.51 -7.28
C LYS A 94 23.40 3.32 -7.95
N THR A 95 22.37 3.03 -7.16
CA THR A 95 21.02 2.74 -7.62
C THR A 95 20.32 4.02 -8.04
N LYS A 96 19.60 3.95 -9.15
CA LYS A 96 18.60 4.97 -9.50
C LYS A 96 17.29 4.62 -8.81
N PHE A 97 16.73 5.57 -8.06
CA PHE A 97 15.50 5.38 -7.31
C PHE A 97 14.34 6.03 -8.03
N PHE A 98 13.18 5.39 -7.95
CA PHE A 98 11.92 5.99 -8.36
C PHE A 98 10.87 5.72 -7.31
N VAL A 99 10.45 6.78 -6.63
CA VAL A 99 9.49 6.71 -5.52
C VAL A 99 8.15 7.18 -6.04
N ILE A 100 7.12 6.35 -5.87
CA ILE A 100 5.74 6.64 -6.27
C ILE A 100 4.88 6.56 -5.01
N SER A 101 4.09 7.61 -4.75
CA SER A 101 3.07 7.60 -3.70
C SER A 101 1.67 7.83 -4.28
N PHE A 102 0.63 7.57 -3.49
CA PHE A 102 -0.77 7.78 -3.89
C PHE A 102 -1.47 8.74 -2.94
N THR A 103 -2.25 9.67 -3.48
CA THR A 103 -2.87 10.76 -2.70
C THR A 103 -3.83 10.29 -1.61
N SER A 104 -4.45 9.12 -1.76
CA SER A 104 -5.38 8.54 -0.77
C SER A 104 -4.78 7.43 0.09
N ASP A 105 -3.48 7.12 -0.05
CA ASP A 105 -2.82 6.16 0.82
C ASP A 105 -2.63 6.77 2.21
N TRP A 106 -3.26 6.15 3.20
CA TRP A 106 -3.17 6.53 4.60
C TRP A 106 -2.38 5.53 5.43
N LEU A 107 -2.00 4.38 4.86
CA LEU A 107 -1.15 3.39 5.50
C LEU A 107 0.34 3.73 5.30
N TYR A 108 0.70 4.21 4.09
CA TYR A 108 2.03 4.71 3.73
C TYR A 108 1.92 6.08 3.05
N PRO A 109 1.67 7.14 3.82
CA PRO A 109 1.31 8.45 3.28
C PRO A 109 2.43 9.06 2.43
N THR A 110 2.03 9.96 1.52
CA THR A 110 2.99 10.70 0.67
C THR A 110 4.05 11.44 1.50
N SER A 111 3.71 11.95 2.69
CA SER A 111 4.67 12.63 3.56
C SER A 111 5.88 11.75 3.92
N GLU A 112 5.64 10.49 4.29
CA GLU A 112 6.71 9.53 4.62
C GLU A 112 7.54 9.15 3.38
N ASN A 113 6.89 9.03 2.22
CA ASN A 113 7.60 8.82 0.95
C ASN A 113 8.51 10.01 0.60
N ARG A 114 8.08 11.24 0.88
CA ARG A 114 8.90 12.45 0.68
C ARG A 114 10.11 12.48 1.60
N GLU A 115 10.02 11.96 2.83
CA GLU A 115 11.19 11.83 3.72
C GLU A 115 12.28 10.95 3.12
N ILE A 116 11.91 9.83 2.49
CA ILE A 116 12.86 8.96 1.75
C ILE A 116 13.52 9.74 0.61
N VAL A 117 12.73 10.48 -0.17
CA VAL A 117 13.23 11.29 -1.30
C VAL A 117 14.17 12.40 -0.83
N ILE A 118 13.86 13.06 0.29
CA ILE A 118 14.73 14.08 0.90
C ILE A 118 16.06 13.45 1.33
N ALA A 119 16.02 12.28 1.97
CA ALA A 119 17.21 11.57 2.39
C ALA A 119 18.11 11.21 1.20
N LEU A 120 17.54 10.64 0.14
CA LEU A 120 18.26 10.32 -1.11
C LEU A 120 18.86 11.56 -1.79
N ASN A 121 18.08 12.64 -1.90
CA ASN A 121 18.55 13.90 -2.49
C ASN A 121 19.70 14.52 -1.69
N SER A 122 19.66 14.43 -0.35
CA SER A 122 20.68 15.03 0.52
C SER A 122 22.09 14.46 0.31
N ILE A 123 22.20 13.25 -0.24
CA ILE A 123 23.47 12.60 -0.58
C ILE A 123 23.75 12.59 -2.10
N GLY A 124 22.93 13.29 -2.89
CA GLY A 124 23.09 13.42 -4.33
C GLY A 124 22.76 12.14 -5.12
N ALA A 125 21.91 11.26 -4.58
CA ALA A 125 21.45 10.09 -5.32
C ALA A 125 20.56 10.49 -6.50
N ASP A 126 20.56 9.67 -7.55
CA ASP A 126 19.63 9.78 -8.67
C ASP A 126 18.25 9.27 -8.21
N VAL A 127 17.35 10.19 -7.87
CA VAL A 127 16.00 9.88 -7.39
C VAL A 127 14.94 10.67 -8.16
N GLY A 128 13.97 9.96 -8.72
CA GLY A 128 12.71 10.54 -9.20
C GLY A 128 11.60 10.33 -8.17
N PHE A 129 10.68 11.29 -8.07
CA PHE A 129 9.49 11.20 -7.23
C PHE A 129 8.26 11.65 -7.99
N VAL A 130 7.15 10.94 -7.81
CA VAL A 130 5.84 11.31 -8.32
C VAL A 130 4.75 10.90 -7.34
N GLU A 131 3.81 11.82 -7.11
CA GLU A 131 2.58 11.52 -6.39
C GLU A 131 1.46 11.32 -7.42
N ILE A 132 0.77 10.19 -7.33
CA ILE A 132 -0.29 9.80 -8.25
C ILE A 132 -1.63 10.00 -7.58
N GLU A 133 -2.50 10.76 -8.25
CA GLU A 133 -3.88 10.91 -7.82
C GLU A 133 -4.62 9.58 -8.00
N SER A 134 -5.13 9.05 -6.89
CA SER A 134 -5.93 7.83 -6.84
C SER A 134 -6.84 7.89 -5.63
N ASP A 135 -8.06 7.38 -5.74
CA ASP A 135 -9.01 7.20 -4.65
C ASP A 135 -9.06 5.75 -4.14
N LYS A 136 -8.08 4.92 -4.50
CA LYS A 136 -8.09 3.49 -4.17
C LYS A 136 -7.31 3.13 -2.92
N GLY A 137 -6.74 4.12 -2.22
CA GLY A 137 -5.95 3.92 -1.01
C GLY A 137 -4.59 3.29 -1.29
N HIS A 138 -4.08 2.53 -0.32
CA HIS A 138 -2.83 1.80 -0.44
C HIS A 138 -2.84 0.81 -1.60
N ASP A 139 -3.96 0.12 -1.83
CA ASP A 139 -4.09 -0.90 -2.90
C ASP A 139 -4.02 -0.31 -4.32
N SER A 140 -3.83 1.00 -4.48
CA SER A 140 -3.71 1.66 -5.79
C SER A 140 -2.68 1.02 -6.72
N PHE A 141 -1.57 0.50 -6.20
CA PHE A 141 -0.54 -0.19 -7.02
C PHE A 141 -0.94 -1.61 -7.46
N LEU A 142 -1.98 -2.20 -6.86
CA LEU A 142 -2.53 -3.51 -7.22
C LEU A 142 -3.80 -3.42 -8.07
N LEU A 143 -4.38 -2.22 -8.17
CA LEU A 143 -5.64 -1.96 -8.85
C LEU A 143 -5.39 -1.22 -10.17
N ASP A 144 -6.42 -1.18 -11.01
CA ASP A 144 -6.33 -0.52 -12.31
C ASP A 144 -6.21 1.00 -12.18
N VAL A 145 -4.98 1.52 -12.15
CA VAL A 145 -4.68 2.95 -12.10
C VAL A 145 -3.85 3.29 -13.34
N PRO A 146 -4.49 3.72 -14.45
CA PRO A 146 -3.80 3.94 -15.72
C PRO A 146 -2.64 4.95 -15.64
N SER A 147 -2.79 5.99 -14.81
CA SER A 147 -1.75 6.98 -14.55
C SER A 147 -0.50 6.35 -13.90
N PHE A 148 -0.67 5.38 -13.01
CA PHE A 148 0.41 4.62 -12.39
C PHE A 148 1.17 3.77 -13.40
N LEU A 149 0.46 2.93 -14.16
CA LEU A 149 1.10 2.06 -15.14
C LEU A 149 1.82 2.86 -16.25
N LYS A 150 1.20 3.95 -16.71
CA LYS A 150 1.83 4.86 -17.68
C LYS A 150 3.10 5.48 -17.11
N THR A 151 3.04 6.03 -15.90
CA THR A 151 4.18 6.71 -15.28
C THR A 151 5.34 5.76 -15.00
N LEU A 152 5.04 4.56 -14.49
CA LEU A 152 6.03 3.50 -14.29
C LEU A 152 6.67 3.07 -15.62
N GLY A 153 5.85 2.85 -16.65
CA GLY A 153 6.32 2.47 -17.99
C GLY A 153 7.21 3.55 -18.62
N ASP A 154 6.81 4.82 -18.55
CA ASP A 154 7.59 5.96 -19.05
C ASP A 154 8.96 6.05 -18.35
N HIS A 155 9.00 5.87 -17.02
CA HIS A 155 10.24 5.87 -16.24
C HIS A 155 11.17 4.72 -16.62
N ILE A 156 10.66 3.49 -16.72
CA ILE A 156 11.45 2.31 -17.13
C ILE A 156 11.99 2.50 -18.54
N ASN A 157 11.17 2.95 -19.48
CA ASN A 157 11.57 3.17 -20.87
C ASN A 157 12.65 4.25 -21.00
N SER A 158 12.51 5.36 -20.27
CA SER A 158 13.52 6.42 -20.21
C SER A 158 14.84 5.90 -19.67
N THR A 159 14.81 5.17 -18.55
CA THR A 159 16.00 4.59 -17.94
C THR A 159 16.69 3.57 -18.86
N TYR A 160 15.92 2.73 -19.55
CA TYR A 160 16.43 1.77 -20.52
C TYR A 160 17.17 2.44 -21.69
N LYS A 161 16.59 3.50 -22.26
CA LYS A 161 17.24 4.28 -23.34
C LYS A 161 18.57 4.87 -22.88
N VAL A 162 18.59 5.53 -21.72
CA VAL A 162 19.80 6.13 -21.16
C VAL A 162 20.91 5.10 -20.94
N ILE A 163 20.58 3.88 -20.50
CA ILE A 163 21.57 2.82 -20.29
C ILE A 163 22.15 2.33 -21.63
N ASN A 164 21.32 2.17 -22.66
CA ASN A 164 21.75 1.62 -23.94
C ASN A 164 22.44 2.64 -24.84
N GLU A 165 22.04 3.91 -24.79
CA GLU A 165 22.72 5.00 -25.50
C GLU A 165 24.12 5.26 -24.93
N ARG A 166 24.35 4.99 -23.63
CA ARG A 166 25.68 5.07 -23.02
C ARG A 166 26.61 3.88 -23.34
N ARG A 167 26.09 2.83 -23.98
CA ARG A 167 26.85 1.62 -24.34
C ARG A 167 27.36 1.63 -25.79
N ILE A 168 26.98 2.63 -26.59
CA ILE A 168 27.45 2.87 -27.97
C ILE A 168 28.41 4.06 -27.92
#